data_AF-A0A836GDM8-F1
#
_entry.id   AF-A0A836GDM8-F1
#
_cell.length_a   1.000
_cell.length_b   1.000
_cell.length_c   1.000
_cell.angle_alpha   90.00
_cell.angle_beta   90.00
_cell.angle_gamma   90.00
#
_symmetry.space_group_name_H-M   'P 1'
#
loop_
_entity.id
_entity.type
_entity.pdbx_description
1 polymer ?
#
loop_
_entity_poly.entity_id
_entity_poly.type
_entity_poly.pdbx_seq_one_letter_code
_entity_poly.pdbx_strand_id
1 'polypeptide(L)'
;MFRVCGVWCSNALHNSTPFVDGALQLMKLHLAHRNAATDKNNVACHAIEQEFFREVEVFRPCFTMSASLEVAQQYSRRLYAALKYFRMDDDPLIRQLDLLLGRKGMQDGRRGDQRGFFKGARTSNTNVFGKGGEYAHNTLVESAETTLPTELPHPPKVDLTATRRLGALRINQRYRGHWVLQEPDIAITRSERREDPW
;
A
#
# COMPACT_ATOMS: atom_id res chain seq x y z
N MET A 1 -36.49 1.28 24.58
CA MET A 1 -35.47 0.63 25.44
C MET A 1 -34.22 0.43 24.61
N PHE A 2 -33.25 1.34 24.69
CA PHE A 2 -31.95 1.21 24.02
C PHE A 2 -30.98 0.54 25.00
N ARG A 3 -30.60 -0.72 24.73
CA ARG A 3 -29.55 -1.40 25.48
C ARG A 3 -28.19 -0.95 24.94
N VAL A 4 -27.50 -0.12 25.70
CA VAL A 4 -26.09 0.22 25.49
C VAL A 4 -25.27 -0.96 26.01
N CYS A 5 -24.79 -1.82 25.10
CA CYS A 5 -23.78 -2.82 25.46
C CYS A 5 -22.42 -2.12 25.49
N GLY A 6 -21.85 -1.98 26.70
CA GLY A 6 -20.51 -1.45 26.91
C GLY A 6 -19.46 -2.36 26.29
N VAL A 7 -18.76 -1.86 25.27
CA VAL A 7 -17.59 -2.51 24.68
C VAL A 7 -16.42 -2.28 25.63
N TRP A 8 -15.93 -3.35 26.25
CA TRP A 8 -14.66 -3.35 26.96
C TRP A 8 -13.53 -3.30 25.94
N CYS A 9 -12.99 -2.10 25.69
CA CYS A 9 -11.82 -1.91 24.85
C CYS A 9 -10.58 -2.51 25.54
N SER A 10 -10.00 -3.57 24.95
CA SER A 10 -8.67 -4.04 25.34
C SER A 10 -7.60 -3.05 24.87
N ASN A 11 -6.73 -2.63 25.80
CA ASN A 11 -5.60 -1.75 25.56
C ASN A 11 -4.44 -2.49 24.86
N ALA A 12 -4.54 -2.72 23.55
CA ALA A 12 -3.43 -3.21 22.75
C ALA A 12 -3.00 -2.14 21.74
N LEU A 13 -2.15 -1.20 22.18
CA LEU A 13 -1.15 -0.32 21.49
C LEU A 13 -1.35 0.18 20.04
N HIS A 14 -2.48 -0.07 19.42
CA HIS A 14 -2.89 0.42 18.13
C HIS A 14 -4.25 1.05 18.37
N ASN A 15 -4.44 2.29 17.92
CA ASN A 15 -5.77 2.87 17.86
C ASN A 15 -6.63 1.91 17.04
N SER A 16 -7.47 1.08 17.67
CA SER A 16 -8.35 0.16 16.97
C SER A 16 -9.40 1.01 16.27
N THR A 17 -9.06 1.41 15.05
CA THR A 17 -10.00 2.18 14.24
C THR A 17 -11.22 1.29 14.02
N PRO A 18 -12.44 1.85 14.04
CA PRO A 18 -13.67 1.08 13.80
C PRO A 18 -13.62 0.30 12.48
N PHE A 19 -12.76 0.73 11.54
CA PHE A 19 -12.42 -0.01 10.34
C PHE A 19 -11.75 -1.36 10.61
N VAL A 20 -10.68 -1.40 11.42
CA VAL A 20 -9.93 -2.64 11.69
C VAL A 20 -10.83 -3.64 12.41
N ASP A 21 -11.62 -3.18 13.39
CA ASP A 21 -12.53 -4.04 14.13
C ASP A 21 -13.61 -4.65 13.21
N GLY A 22 -14.22 -3.84 12.34
CA GLY A 22 -15.18 -4.33 11.35
C GLY A 22 -14.55 -5.28 10.33
N ALA A 23 -13.35 -4.97 9.83
CA ALA A 23 -12.65 -5.83 8.87
C ALA A 23 -12.26 -7.19 9.48
N LEU A 24 -11.82 -7.19 10.74
CA LEU A 24 -11.53 -8.41 11.48
C LEU A 24 -12.80 -9.21 11.77
N GLN A 25 -13.92 -8.55 12.08
CA GLN A 25 -15.20 -9.22 12.28
C GLN A 25 -15.68 -9.95 11.03
N LEU A 26 -15.62 -9.31 9.86
CA LEU A 26 -15.94 -9.96 8.58
C LEU A 26 -15.01 -11.14 8.29
N MET A 27 -13.72 -11.02 8.62
CA MET A 27 -12.76 -12.12 8.47
C MET A 27 -13.05 -13.29 9.40
N LYS A 28 -13.44 -13.01 10.65
CA LYS A 28 -13.85 -14.03 11.62
C LYS A 28 -15.06 -14.80 11.12
N LEU A 29 -16.10 -14.10 10.63
CA LEU A 29 -17.29 -14.75 10.07
C LEU A 29 -16.98 -15.58 8.83
N HIS A 30 -16.08 -15.10 7.96
CA HIS A 30 -15.61 -15.88 6.81
C HIS A 30 -14.93 -17.19 7.21
N LEU A 31 -14.05 -17.15 8.21
CA LEU A 31 -13.39 -18.35 8.73
C LEU A 31 -14.35 -19.27 9.48
N ALA A 32 -15.26 -18.70 10.28
CA ALA A 32 -16.30 -19.45 10.99
C ALA A 32 -17.21 -20.20 10.02
N HIS A 33 -17.61 -19.56 8.92
CA HIS A 33 -18.42 -20.22 7.88
C HIS A 33 -17.67 -21.37 7.22
N ARG A 34 -16.36 -21.22 6.95
CA ARG A 34 -15.55 -22.31 6.40
C ARG A 34 -15.50 -23.51 7.34
N ASN A 35 -15.32 -23.28 8.63
CA ASN A 35 -15.30 -24.35 9.64
C ASN A 35 -16.69 -25.00 9.79
N ALA A 36 -17.76 -24.21 9.81
CA ALA A 36 -19.12 -24.74 9.88
C ALA A 36 -19.49 -25.58 8.64
N ALA A 37 -19.01 -25.16 7.46
CA ALA A 37 -19.21 -25.88 6.21
C ALA A 37 -18.43 -27.20 6.16
N THR A 38 -17.22 -27.26 6.72
CA THR A 38 -16.48 -28.53 6.86
C THR A 38 -17.20 -29.50 7.79
N ASP A 39 -17.84 -28.98 8.84
CA ASP A 39 -18.61 -29.76 9.82
C ASP A 39 -20.03 -30.11 9.32
N LYS A 40 -20.41 -29.67 8.10
CA LYS A 40 -21.74 -29.84 7.49
C LYS A 40 -22.90 -29.33 8.37
N ASN A 41 -22.64 -28.32 9.19
CA ASN A 41 -23.66 -27.72 10.05
C ASN A 41 -24.41 -26.60 9.32
N ASN A 42 -25.49 -26.99 8.61
CA ASN A 42 -26.28 -26.06 7.79
C ASN A 42 -26.94 -24.93 8.60
N VAL A 43 -27.30 -25.17 9.86
CA VAL A 43 -27.93 -24.16 10.72
C VAL A 43 -26.92 -23.07 11.09
N ALA A 44 -25.69 -23.48 11.46
CA ALA A 44 -24.62 -22.55 11.75
C ALA A 44 -24.20 -21.77 10.49
N CYS A 45 -24.11 -22.42 9.33
CA CYS A 45 -23.80 -21.74 8.06
C CYS A 45 -24.82 -20.63 7.78
N HIS A 46 -26.11 -20.94 7.87
CA HIS A 46 -27.16 -19.96 7.60
C HIS A 46 -27.16 -18.78 8.59
N ALA A 47 -26.94 -19.05 9.88
CA ALA A 47 -26.82 -17.99 10.88
C ALA A 47 -25.63 -17.07 10.59
N ILE A 48 -24.47 -17.64 10.22
CA ILE A 48 -23.26 -16.89 9.89
C ILE A 48 -23.45 -16.06 8.62
N GLU A 49 -24.12 -16.59 7.59
CA GLU A 49 -24.46 -15.83 6.37
C GLU A 49 -25.30 -14.59 6.71
N GLN A 50 -26.34 -14.75 7.52
CA GLN A 50 -27.19 -13.62 7.92
C GLN A 50 -26.42 -12.56 8.72
N GLU A 51 -25.56 -12.97 9.65
CA GLU A 51 -24.70 -12.05 10.40
C GLU A 51 -23.69 -11.37 9.47
N PHE A 52 -23.11 -12.09 8.52
CA PHE A 52 -22.17 -11.53 7.55
C PHE A 52 -22.80 -10.42 6.73
N PHE A 53 -24.01 -10.63 6.18
CA PHE A 53 -24.70 -9.58 5.42
C PHE A 53 -25.01 -8.34 6.28
N ARG A 54 -25.41 -8.52 7.54
CA ARG A 54 -25.66 -7.41 8.46
C ARG A 54 -24.39 -6.62 8.76
N GLU A 55 -23.30 -7.30 9.04
CA GLU A 55 -22.01 -6.65 9.32
C GLU A 55 -21.45 -5.93 8.10
N VAL A 56 -21.67 -6.44 6.88
CA VAL A 56 -21.25 -5.74 5.66
C VAL A 56 -21.97 -4.39 5.52
N GLU A 57 -23.27 -4.32 5.78
CA GLU A 57 -24.01 -3.05 5.72
C GLU A 57 -23.48 -2.02 6.73
N VAL A 58 -23.14 -2.46 7.95
CA VAL A 58 -22.53 -1.61 8.97
C VAL A 58 -21.10 -1.20 8.60
N PHE A 59 -20.37 -2.06 7.90
CA PHE A 59 -18.98 -1.82 7.52
C PHE A 59 -18.83 -0.86 6.33
N ARG A 60 -19.81 -0.78 5.42
CA ARG A 60 -19.73 0.05 4.18
C ARG A 60 -19.39 1.52 4.42
N PRO A 61 -20.05 2.26 5.35
CA PRO A 61 -19.69 3.66 5.63
C PRO A 61 -18.26 3.78 6.19
N CYS A 62 -17.89 2.89 7.11
CA CYS A 62 -16.56 2.83 7.69
C CYS A 62 -15.50 2.62 6.61
N PHE A 63 -15.73 1.70 5.67
CA PHE A 63 -14.84 1.44 4.54
C PHE A 63 -14.72 2.67 3.63
N THR A 64 -15.83 3.32 3.28
CA THR A 64 -15.83 4.48 2.38
C THR A 64 -15.00 5.64 2.94
N MET A 65 -15.11 5.92 4.25
CA MET A 65 -14.34 6.98 4.91
C MET A 65 -12.84 6.65 5.04
N SER A 66 -12.50 5.37 5.14
CA SER A 66 -11.14 4.89 5.40
C SER A 66 -10.44 4.32 4.16
N ALA A 67 -11.09 4.32 2.99
CA ALA A 67 -10.62 3.68 1.77
C ALA A 67 -9.23 4.16 1.31
N SER A 68 -8.86 5.41 1.61
CA SER A 68 -7.56 6.00 1.28
C SER A 68 -6.45 5.68 2.29
N LEU A 69 -6.78 5.09 3.43
CA LEU A 69 -5.79 4.74 4.45
C LEU A 69 -4.97 3.51 4.03
N GLU A 70 -3.71 3.48 4.44
CA GLU A 70 -2.81 2.35 4.17
C GLU A 70 -3.35 1.03 4.77
N VAL A 71 -3.97 1.13 5.95
CA VAL A 71 -4.62 0.00 6.63
C VAL A 71 -5.70 -0.62 5.75
N ALA A 72 -6.54 0.20 5.10
CA ALA A 72 -7.57 -0.32 4.20
C ALA A 72 -6.99 -1.08 3.01
N GLN A 73 -5.85 -0.64 2.50
CA GLN A 73 -5.14 -1.35 1.42
C GLN A 73 -4.61 -2.71 1.86
N GLN A 74 -4.19 -2.88 3.12
CA GLN A 74 -3.69 -4.15 3.63
C GLN A 74 -4.80 -5.22 3.70
N TYR A 75 -6.00 -4.83 4.15
CA TYR A 75 -7.14 -5.74 4.29
C TYR A 75 -7.96 -5.91 3.00
N SER A 76 -7.84 -4.99 2.04
CA SER A 76 -8.61 -4.96 0.79
C SER A 76 -8.68 -6.31 0.05
N ARG A 77 -7.55 -6.99 -0.14
CA ARG A 77 -7.50 -8.31 -0.83
C ARG A 77 -8.26 -9.39 -0.07
N ARG A 78 -8.14 -9.40 1.26
CA ARG A 78 -8.79 -10.41 2.10
C ARG A 78 -10.30 -10.15 2.18
N LEU A 79 -10.70 -8.90 2.31
CA LEU A 79 -12.10 -8.49 2.27
C LEU A 79 -12.76 -8.83 0.93
N TYR A 80 -12.07 -8.55 -0.18
CA TYR A 80 -12.53 -8.93 -1.51
C TYR A 80 -12.76 -10.44 -1.64
N ALA A 81 -11.80 -11.26 -1.20
CA ALA A 81 -11.93 -12.71 -1.22
C ALA A 81 -13.08 -13.22 -0.33
N ALA A 82 -13.29 -12.62 0.85
CA ALA A 82 -14.39 -12.96 1.74
C ALA A 82 -15.75 -12.64 1.10
N LEU A 83 -15.91 -11.46 0.51
CA LEU A 83 -17.15 -11.07 -0.18
C LEU A 83 -17.44 -11.97 -1.39
N LYS A 84 -16.42 -12.32 -2.18
CA LYS A 84 -16.55 -13.28 -3.29
C LYS A 84 -16.93 -14.68 -2.81
N TYR A 85 -16.41 -15.12 -1.67
CA TYR A 85 -16.78 -16.41 -1.09
C TYR A 85 -18.28 -16.49 -0.76
N PHE A 86 -18.85 -15.42 -0.21
CA PHE A 86 -20.29 -15.30 0.06
C PHE A 86 -21.12 -14.90 -1.18
N ARG A 87 -20.53 -14.93 -2.39
CA ARG A 87 -21.19 -14.66 -3.68
C ARG A 87 -21.83 -13.27 -3.80
N MET A 88 -21.22 -12.27 -3.17
CA MET A 88 -21.70 -10.88 -3.17
C MET A 88 -21.25 -10.09 -4.41
N ASP A 89 -21.37 -10.67 -5.62
CA ASP A 89 -20.71 -10.15 -6.83
C ASP A 89 -21.14 -8.73 -7.23
N ASP A 90 -22.41 -8.38 -7.01
CA ASP A 90 -22.99 -7.07 -7.35
C ASP A 90 -22.89 -6.03 -6.22
N ASP A 91 -22.20 -6.34 -5.13
CA ASP A 91 -22.11 -5.47 -3.97
C ASP A 91 -21.27 -4.19 -4.26
N PRO A 92 -21.72 -2.99 -3.82
CA PRO A 92 -20.97 -1.74 -4.04
C PRO A 92 -19.58 -1.76 -3.41
N LEU A 93 -19.39 -2.50 -2.31
CA LEU A 93 -18.10 -2.67 -1.64
C LEU A 93 -17.12 -3.45 -2.53
N ILE A 94 -17.59 -4.48 -3.24
CA ILE A 94 -16.75 -5.21 -4.22
C ILE A 94 -16.28 -4.26 -5.32
N ARG A 95 -17.18 -3.45 -5.88
CA ARG A 95 -16.81 -2.46 -6.92
C ARG A 95 -15.78 -1.45 -6.44
N GLN A 96 -15.91 -0.97 -5.20
CA GLN A 96 -14.92 -0.07 -4.61
C GLN A 96 -13.56 -0.77 -4.41
N LEU A 97 -13.58 -2.02 -3.97
CA LEU A 97 -12.38 -2.84 -3.79
C LEU A 97 -11.70 -3.15 -5.13
N ASP A 98 -12.45 -3.44 -6.19
CA ASP A 98 -11.91 -3.65 -7.54
C ASP A 98 -11.18 -2.41 -8.06
N LEU A 99 -11.75 -1.24 -7.84
CA LEU A 99 -11.10 0.03 -8.21
C LEU A 99 -9.82 0.26 -7.40
N LEU A 100 -9.81 -0.05 -6.10
CA LEU A 100 -8.64 0.09 -5.25
C LEU A 100 -7.52 -0.90 -5.61
N LEU A 101 -7.88 -2.17 -5.81
CA LEU A 101 -6.94 -3.23 -6.19
C LEU A 101 -6.41 -3.03 -7.60
N GLY A 102 -7.26 -2.59 -8.55
CA GLY A 102 -6.88 -2.25 -9.91
C GLY A 102 -5.93 -1.04 -9.96
N ARG A 103 -6.22 0.02 -9.20
CA ARG A 103 -5.32 1.19 -9.08
C ARG A 103 -3.97 0.79 -8.51
N LYS A 104 -3.95 -0.06 -7.47
CA LYS A 104 -2.71 -0.56 -6.86
C LYS A 104 -1.91 -1.41 -7.84
N GLY A 105 -2.55 -2.36 -8.53
CA GLY A 105 -1.91 -3.18 -9.57
C GLY A 105 -1.34 -2.36 -10.73
N MET A 106 -2.04 -1.30 -11.17
CA MET A 106 -1.54 -0.38 -12.18
C MET A 106 -0.40 0.52 -11.68
N GLN A 107 -0.44 0.96 -10.42
CA GLN A 107 0.65 1.72 -9.80
C GLN A 107 1.92 0.89 -9.68
N ASP A 108 1.79 -0.39 -9.33
CA ASP A 108 2.90 -1.33 -9.22
C ASP A 108 3.45 -1.70 -10.61
N GLY A 109 2.58 -1.91 -11.62
CA GLY A 109 2.99 -2.16 -13.00
C GLY A 109 3.72 -0.98 -13.66
N ARG A 110 3.31 0.25 -13.39
CA ARG A 110 4.01 1.48 -13.84
C ARG A 110 5.39 1.67 -13.21
N ARG A 111 5.71 0.95 -12.12
CA ARG A 111 7.04 0.98 -11.49
C ARG A 111 8.01 0.00 -12.14
N GLY A 112 7.51 -1.06 -12.78
CA GLY A 112 8.34 -2.04 -13.52
C GLY A 112 8.54 -1.70 -15.00
N ASP A 113 7.58 -1.03 -15.64
CA ASP A 113 7.60 -0.81 -17.09
C ASP A 113 7.33 0.67 -17.44
N GLN A 114 8.35 1.51 -17.30
CA GLN A 114 8.41 2.81 -18.00
C GLN A 114 9.03 2.64 -19.41
N ARG A 115 8.64 1.59 -20.14
CA ARG A 115 8.76 1.60 -21.60
C ARG A 115 7.47 2.16 -22.17
N GLY A 116 7.47 3.47 -22.42
CA GLY A 116 6.32 4.24 -22.88
C GLY A 116 5.65 3.63 -24.12
N PHE A 117 4.38 3.27 -23.97
CA PHE A 117 3.50 2.81 -25.04
C PHE A 117 2.87 3.97 -25.84
N PHE A 118 3.59 5.08 -26.05
CA PHE A 118 3.15 6.11 -27.00
C PHE A 118 3.74 5.83 -28.38
N LYS A 119 3.00 5.03 -29.16
CA LYS A 119 3.27 4.75 -30.58
C LYS A 119 2.80 5.94 -31.41
N GLY A 120 3.64 6.98 -31.54
CA GLY A 120 3.28 8.15 -32.34
C GLY A 120 4.32 9.25 -32.38
N ALA A 121 5.48 8.97 -32.98
CA ALA A 121 6.35 9.92 -33.72
C ALA A 121 7.73 9.28 -33.84
N ARG A 122 7.95 8.56 -34.94
CA ARG A 122 9.31 8.26 -35.40
C ARG A 122 9.90 9.58 -35.89
N THR A 123 10.69 10.26 -35.09
CA THR A 123 11.76 11.10 -35.61
C THR A 123 13.05 10.28 -35.59
N SER A 124 13.67 10.28 -36.76
CA SER A 124 14.88 9.59 -37.16
C SER A 124 15.96 9.52 -36.08
N ASN A 125 16.45 8.29 -35.86
CA ASN A 125 17.82 8.05 -35.45
C ASN A 125 18.77 8.78 -36.41
N THR A 126 19.30 9.92 -35.99
CA THR A 126 20.60 10.38 -36.47
C THR A 126 21.60 10.07 -35.37
N ASN A 127 22.30 8.95 -35.57
CA ASN A 127 23.54 8.61 -34.91
C ASN A 127 24.53 9.76 -35.06
N VAL A 128 24.77 10.49 -33.97
CA VAL A 128 26.01 11.25 -33.76
C VAL A 128 26.37 11.08 -32.28
N PHE A 129 27.29 10.13 -32.01
CA PHE A 129 28.08 9.94 -30.78
C PHE A 129 27.29 9.91 -29.45
N GLY A 130 27.01 8.77 -28.80
CA GLY A 130 27.94 7.71 -28.41
C GLY A 130 27.80 7.53 -26.88
N LYS A 131 27.33 6.34 -26.45
CA LYS A 131 26.97 5.92 -25.07
C LYS A 131 25.77 6.66 -24.44
N GLY A 132 24.66 5.95 -24.25
CA GLY A 132 23.45 6.47 -23.58
C GLY A 132 22.73 5.45 -22.71
N GLY A 133 23.29 4.24 -22.55
CA GLY A 133 22.67 3.15 -21.77
C GLY A 133 23.12 3.04 -20.32
N GLU A 134 24.22 3.70 -19.94
CA GLU A 134 24.82 3.64 -18.58
C GLU A 134 24.52 4.89 -17.73
N TYR A 135 23.97 5.95 -18.32
CA TYR A 135 23.90 7.27 -17.69
C TYR A 135 22.78 7.43 -16.65
N ALA A 136 21.75 6.59 -16.64
CA ALA A 136 20.69 6.70 -15.63
C ALA A 136 21.17 6.29 -14.22
N HIS A 137 22.13 5.36 -14.12
CA HIS A 137 22.77 4.99 -12.85
C HIS A 137 23.94 5.92 -12.50
N ASN A 138 24.71 6.38 -13.49
CA ASN A 138 25.88 7.23 -13.24
C ASN A 138 25.54 8.67 -12.85
N THR A 139 24.34 9.18 -13.15
CA THR A 139 23.99 10.58 -12.81
C THR A 139 23.66 10.76 -11.32
N LEU A 140 23.22 9.69 -10.64
CA LEU A 140 22.91 9.74 -9.21
C LEU A 140 24.11 9.39 -8.33
N VAL A 141 25.17 8.83 -8.92
CA VAL A 141 26.40 8.44 -8.21
C VAL A 141 27.37 9.62 -8.21
N GLU A 142 27.97 9.88 -7.06
CA GLU A 142 28.98 10.91 -6.94
C GLU A 142 30.22 10.54 -7.76
N SER A 143 30.77 11.49 -8.52
CA SER A 143 31.94 11.24 -9.38
C SER A 143 33.23 10.94 -8.60
N ALA A 144 33.25 11.26 -7.29
CA ALA A 144 34.27 10.88 -6.34
C ALA A 144 33.59 10.59 -5.00
N GLU A 145 33.97 9.53 -4.30
CA GLU A 145 33.41 9.21 -2.99
C GLU A 145 33.87 10.25 -1.97
N THR A 146 32.97 11.15 -1.56
CA THR A 146 33.24 12.12 -0.51
C THR A 146 32.55 11.71 0.79
N THR A 147 33.28 11.79 1.89
CA THR A 147 32.77 11.60 3.25
C THR A 147 32.63 12.94 3.93
N LEU A 148 31.43 13.23 4.43
CA LEU A 148 31.21 14.45 5.20
C LEU A 148 31.84 14.30 6.60
N PRO A 149 32.35 15.38 7.21
CA PRO A 149 32.95 15.32 8.54
C PRO A 149 32.02 14.75 9.63
N THR A 150 30.71 14.95 9.47
CA THR A 150 29.66 14.42 10.37
C THR A 150 29.48 12.91 10.29
N GLU A 151 30.07 12.27 9.28
CA GLU A 151 29.91 10.85 8.96
C GLU A 151 31.19 10.07 9.24
N LEU A 152 32.17 10.70 9.89
CA LEU A 152 33.41 10.05 10.31
C LEU A 152 33.18 9.19 11.56
N PRO A 153 33.89 8.05 11.72
CA PRO A 153 35.00 7.59 10.89
C PRO A 153 34.58 6.85 9.60
N HIS A 154 33.36 6.33 9.53
CA HIS A 154 32.86 5.61 8.36
C HIS A 154 31.43 6.04 8.03
N PRO A 155 31.14 6.38 6.75
CA PRO A 155 29.79 6.77 6.37
C PRO A 155 28.82 5.61 6.59
N PRO A 156 27.58 5.89 7.02
CA PRO A 156 26.58 4.86 7.20
C PRO A 156 26.29 4.17 5.86
N LYS A 157 26.28 2.84 5.88
CA LYS A 157 26.01 2.02 4.70
C LYS A 157 24.53 2.05 4.38
N VAL A 158 24.17 2.79 3.34
CA VAL A 158 22.78 2.82 2.85
C VAL A 158 22.67 1.95 1.61
N ASP A 159 21.72 1.01 1.63
CA ASP A 159 21.41 0.20 0.46
C ASP A 159 20.61 1.02 -0.55
N LEU A 160 21.29 1.50 -1.58
CA LEU A 160 20.69 2.28 -2.66
C LEU A 160 19.93 1.41 -3.68
N THR A 161 20.03 0.08 -3.58
CA THR A 161 19.31 -0.86 -4.45
C THR A 161 17.91 -1.17 -3.93
N ALA A 162 17.67 -0.94 -2.64
CA ALA A 162 16.36 -1.08 -2.02
C ALA A 162 15.33 -0.12 -2.63
N THR A 163 14.09 -0.59 -2.78
CA THR A 163 12.99 0.23 -3.28
C THR A 163 12.61 1.31 -2.26
N ARG A 164 12.83 2.57 -2.60
CA ARG A 164 12.44 3.72 -1.77
C ARG A 164 10.93 3.81 -1.54
N ARG A 165 10.53 4.47 -0.44
CA ARG A 165 9.13 4.72 -0.10
C ARG A 165 8.34 5.42 -1.21
N LEU A 166 7.03 5.23 -1.19
CA LEU A 166 6.14 5.72 -2.24
C LEU A 166 6.22 7.26 -2.31
N GLY A 167 6.54 7.80 -3.49
CA GLY A 167 6.62 9.26 -3.68
C GLY A 167 7.93 9.91 -3.20
N ALA A 168 8.91 9.12 -2.78
CA ALA A 168 10.25 9.59 -2.43
C ALA A 168 10.95 10.28 -3.59
N LEU A 169 11.70 11.34 -3.27
CA LEU A 169 12.56 12.04 -4.20
C LEU A 169 13.85 11.26 -4.46
N ARG A 170 14.27 11.24 -5.73
CA ARG A 170 15.60 10.77 -6.12
C ARG A 170 16.54 11.96 -6.13
N ILE A 171 17.20 12.18 -5.00
CA ILE A 171 18.19 13.24 -4.84
C ILE A 171 19.55 12.72 -5.31
N ASN A 172 20.30 13.56 -6.03
CA ASN A 172 21.66 13.23 -6.41
C ASN A 172 22.53 13.10 -5.15
N GLN A 173 23.37 12.06 -5.09
CA GLN A 173 24.31 11.82 -4.02
C GLN A 173 25.13 13.06 -3.61
N ARG A 174 25.52 13.90 -4.56
CA ARG A 174 26.28 15.13 -4.28
C ARG A 174 25.51 16.18 -3.47
N TYR A 175 24.19 16.23 -3.60
CA TYR A 175 23.34 17.23 -2.94
C TYR A 175 22.63 16.66 -1.71
N ARG A 176 23.07 15.50 -1.21
CA ARG A 176 22.55 14.92 0.04
C ARG A 176 23.11 15.70 1.22
N GLY A 177 22.24 16.03 2.19
CA GLY A 177 22.70 16.60 3.46
C GLY A 177 23.48 15.58 4.30
N HIS A 178 23.04 14.32 4.29
CA HIS A 178 23.66 13.20 5.00
C HIS A 178 23.28 11.89 4.28
N TRP A 179 24.13 10.87 4.33
CA TRP A 179 23.85 9.51 3.86
C TRP A 179 22.60 8.89 4.48
N VAL A 180 22.33 9.09 5.79
CA VAL A 180 21.13 8.54 6.46
C VAL A 180 19.85 8.99 5.74
N LEU A 181 19.78 10.23 5.27
CA LEU A 181 18.61 10.77 4.53
C LEU A 181 18.37 10.09 3.17
N GLN A 182 19.31 9.26 2.70
CA GLN A 182 19.13 8.44 1.50
C GLN A 182 18.52 7.07 1.82
N GLU A 183 18.34 6.70 3.09
CA GLU A 183 17.70 5.45 3.48
C GLU A 183 16.28 5.38 2.90
N PRO A 184 15.88 4.21 2.36
CA PRO A 184 14.63 4.06 1.62
C PRO A 184 13.39 4.40 2.44
N ASP A 185 13.46 4.23 3.77
CA ASP A 185 12.36 4.42 4.70
C ASP A 185 12.15 5.89 5.10
N ILE A 186 13.22 6.70 5.07
CA ILE A 186 13.15 8.13 5.45
C ILE A 186 13.35 9.07 4.26
N ALA A 187 13.69 8.56 3.08
CA ALA A 187 13.95 9.37 1.88
C ALA A 187 12.81 10.35 1.56
N ILE A 188 13.05 11.65 1.75
CA ILE A 188 12.04 12.72 1.66
C ILE A 188 11.09 12.61 0.46
N THR A 189 9.79 12.76 0.70
CA THR A 189 8.75 12.75 -0.35
C THR A 189 8.50 14.15 -0.92
N ARG A 190 7.83 14.23 -2.07
CA ARG A 190 7.45 15.51 -2.70
C ARG A 190 6.52 16.36 -1.83
N SER A 191 5.67 15.74 -1.02
CA SER A 191 4.77 16.42 -0.10
C SER A 191 5.54 16.98 1.09
N GLU A 192 6.36 16.16 1.72
CA GLU A 192 7.19 16.57 2.87
C GLU A 192 8.16 17.68 2.48
N ARG A 193 8.73 17.66 1.26
CA ARG A 193 9.67 18.71 0.81
C ARG A 193 9.11 20.14 0.84
N ARG A 194 7.78 20.29 0.89
CA ARG A 194 7.13 21.61 0.99
C ARG A 194 7.12 22.16 2.42
N GLU A 195 7.19 21.27 3.41
CA GLU A 195 7.09 21.58 4.83
C GLU A 195 8.46 21.42 5.51
N ASP A 196 9.17 20.35 5.17
CA ASP A 196 10.48 19.98 5.70
C ASP A 196 11.60 20.12 4.64
N PRO A 197 12.72 20.78 5.00
CA PRO A 197 13.83 21.02 4.06
C PRO A 197 14.78 19.82 3.89
N TRP A 198 14.67 18.74 4.67
CA TRP A 198 15.61 17.60 4.63
C TRP A 198 14.90 16.27 4.85
#